data_AF-A0A445A8E6-F1
#
_entry.id   AF-A0A445A8E6-F1
#
_cell.length_a   1.000
_cell.length_b   1.000
_cell.length_c   1.000
_cell.angle_alpha   90.00
_cell.angle_beta   90.00
_cell.angle_gamma   90.00
#
_symmetry.space_group_name_H-M   'P 1'
#
loop_
_entity.id
_entity.type
_entity.pdbx_description
1 polymer ?
#
loop_
_entity_poly.entity_id
_entity_poly.type
_entity_poly.pdbx_seq_one_letter_code
_entity_poly.pdbx_strand_id
1 'polypeptide(L)'
;MVTRRKIRLTKQAQAPPPLCLSLYFYPPQFWLAYLRASPSFVVTKIGSTVSRGSTSLFPPVRTDKFLEPLELCYRSLCACGDQPIVDGSLLDFLQQVSTFGLSMVRLDIRQESDRHTDVMDAITKHLEIGSYQEWSEERRQEWPLSELSGKRHLFGPDLPKIEEIADVLETFHVITELPLDNFGAYIISMATAPSDMLAVELLQWECHVKQPLRAVPLFEKLDDLESAPTAVARLFSIDWYRNRINGKQEVMIGYSDSGKDAGRLSATWALYKAQEELIKVAKDVS
;
A
#
# COMPACT_ATOMS: atom_id res chain seq x y z
N MET A 1 57.52 30.44 39.84
CA MET A 1 56.34 29.88 40.54
C MET A 1 55.38 31.03 40.73
N VAL A 2 54.18 31.10 40.15
CA VAL A 2 53.04 30.19 40.30
C VAL A 2 52.13 30.27 39.04
N THR A 3 51.43 29.17 38.81
CA THR A 3 50.70 28.70 37.64
C THR A 3 49.29 29.29 37.43
N ARG A 4 48.82 29.21 36.17
CA ARG A 4 47.47 29.51 35.65
C ARG A 4 46.34 28.76 36.37
N ARG A 5 45.15 29.37 36.47
CA ARG A 5 43.84 28.68 36.41
C ARG A 5 42.85 29.45 35.53
N LYS A 6 42.45 28.83 34.41
CA LYS A 6 41.28 29.20 33.60
C LYS A 6 40.03 28.67 34.31
N ILE A 7 39.03 29.53 34.54
CA ILE A 7 37.69 29.11 34.97
C ILE A 7 36.86 28.79 33.72
N ARG A 8 36.26 27.60 33.73
CA ARG A 8 35.49 26.97 32.66
C ARG A 8 34.00 27.26 32.94
N LEU A 9 33.34 28.06 32.10
CA LEU A 9 31.88 28.25 32.18
C LEU A 9 31.20 27.04 31.53
N THR A 10 30.61 26.18 32.36
CA THR A 10 29.74 25.08 31.94
C THR A 10 28.38 25.63 31.52
N LYS A 11 27.98 25.44 30.26
CA LYS A 11 26.59 25.60 29.82
C LYS A 11 25.75 24.50 30.50
N GLN A 12 24.95 24.87 31.49
CA GLN A 12 23.84 24.04 31.94
C GLN A 12 22.72 24.13 30.90
N ALA A 13 22.21 22.98 30.47
CA ALA A 13 21.02 22.88 29.64
C ALA A 13 19.81 23.34 30.47
N GLN A 14 19.22 24.46 30.07
CA GLN A 14 17.98 24.96 30.65
C GLN A 14 16.81 24.17 30.07
N ALA A 15 15.97 23.60 30.94
CA ALA A 15 14.75 22.90 30.54
C ALA A 15 13.80 23.85 29.78
N PRO A 16 13.03 23.36 28.80
CA PRO A 16 12.10 24.20 28.06
C PRO A 16 11.00 24.75 28.99
N PRO A 17 10.53 25.99 28.78
CA PRO A 17 9.49 26.58 29.60
C PRO A 17 8.15 25.85 29.41
N PRO A 18 7.23 25.94 30.39
CA PRO A 18 5.96 25.21 30.37
C PRO A 18 5.07 25.66 29.21
N LEU A 19 4.53 24.66 28.50
CA LEU A 19 3.71 24.69 27.27
C LEU A 19 2.46 25.60 27.26
N CYS A 20 2.12 26.26 28.36
CA CYS A 20 0.78 26.83 28.54
C CYS A 20 0.63 28.32 28.18
N LEU A 21 1.74 29.09 28.05
CA LEU A 21 1.69 30.54 27.85
C LEU A 21 2.02 31.02 26.42
N SER A 22 2.58 30.16 25.55
CA SER A 22 2.95 30.57 24.18
C SER A 22 1.80 30.50 23.16
N LEU A 23 0.67 29.87 23.51
CA LEU A 23 -0.46 29.65 22.61
C LEU A 23 -1.27 30.93 22.34
N TYR A 24 -1.18 31.95 23.20
CA TYR A 24 -2.04 33.14 23.14
C TYR A 24 -1.50 34.30 22.28
N PHE A 25 -0.19 34.34 21.95
CA PHE A 25 0.42 35.49 21.29
C PHE A 25 1.08 35.20 19.93
N TYR A 26 1.21 33.93 19.52
CA TYR A 26 1.83 33.56 18.24
C TYR A 26 1.14 32.37 17.55
N PRO A 27 -0.14 32.46 17.14
CA PRO A 27 -0.90 31.29 16.71
C PRO A 27 -0.27 30.59 15.48
N PRO A 28 -0.02 31.26 14.32
CA PRO A 28 0.53 30.56 13.16
C PRO A 28 2.03 30.25 13.31
N GLN A 29 2.80 31.15 13.93
CA GLN A 29 4.26 31.02 13.99
C GLN A 29 4.71 29.90 14.93
N PHE A 30 3.96 29.65 16.01
CA PHE A 30 4.21 28.51 16.89
C PHE A 30 3.93 27.19 16.17
N TRP A 31 2.79 27.09 15.48
CA TRP A 31 2.45 25.90 14.68
C TRP A 31 3.46 25.69 13.54
N LEU A 32 3.89 26.74 12.85
CA LEU A 32 4.92 26.65 11.81
C LEU A 32 6.30 26.24 12.38
N ALA A 33 6.67 26.69 13.57
CA ALA A 33 7.91 26.26 14.23
C ALA A 33 7.83 24.78 14.66
N TYR A 34 6.69 24.34 15.18
CA TYR A 34 6.42 22.94 15.50
C TYR A 34 6.44 22.05 14.24
N LEU A 35 5.83 22.53 13.16
CA LEU A 35 5.82 21.90 11.84
C LEU A 35 7.19 21.92 11.15
N ARG A 36 8.09 22.84 11.49
CA ARG A 36 9.49 22.81 10.99
C ARG A 36 10.36 21.80 11.73
N ALA A 37 10.08 21.56 13.01
CA ALA A 37 10.84 20.60 13.82
C ALA A 37 10.53 19.14 13.44
N SER A 38 9.28 18.84 13.02
CA SER A 38 8.84 17.48 12.73
C SER A 38 9.49 16.85 11.47
N PRO A 39 9.57 17.52 10.31
CA PRO A 39 10.19 16.96 9.10
C PRO A 39 11.70 16.75 9.24
N SER A 40 12.44 17.66 9.87
CA SER A 40 13.89 17.46 10.10
C SER A 40 14.18 16.25 10.97
N PHE A 41 13.30 15.95 11.92
CA PHE A 41 13.39 14.76 12.76
C PHE A 41 13.06 13.48 11.98
N VAL A 42 12.00 13.49 11.16
CA VAL A 42 11.64 12.38 10.26
C VAL A 42 12.77 12.06 9.28
N VAL A 43 13.33 13.07 8.60
CA VAL A 43 14.43 12.91 7.63
C VAL A 43 15.69 12.33 8.29
N THR A 44 16.09 12.86 9.45
CA THR A 44 17.26 12.36 10.18
C THR A 44 17.09 10.89 10.56
N LYS A 45 15.86 10.50 10.91
CA LYS A 45 15.59 9.14 11.36
C LYS A 45 15.41 8.16 10.22
N ILE A 46 14.76 8.53 9.11
CA ILE A 46 14.77 7.74 7.86
C ILE A 46 16.22 7.48 7.46
N GLY A 47 17.06 8.52 7.45
CA GLY A 47 18.50 8.37 7.19
C GLY A 47 19.16 7.37 8.13
N SER A 48 18.80 7.36 9.42
CA SER A 48 19.32 6.40 10.39
C SER A 48 18.80 4.97 10.21
N THR A 49 17.52 4.78 9.85
CA THR A 49 16.92 3.46 9.60
C THR A 49 17.52 2.84 8.34
N VAL A 50 17.61 3.61 7.25
CA VAL A 50 18.25 3.19 6.00
C VAL A 50 19.73 2.85 6.23
N SER A 51 20.44 3.62 7.06
CA SER A 51 21.88 3.39 7.30
C SER A 51 22.20 2.31 8.33
N ARG A 52 21.27 1.98 9.25
CA ARG A 52 21.54 1.10 10.41
C ARG A 52 20.63 -0.12 10.50
N GLY A 53 19.66 -0.29 9.60
CA GLY A 53 18.69 -1.40 9.64
C GLY A 53 17.81 -1.41 10.89
N SER A 54 17.68 -0.28 11.60
CA SER A 54 16.92 -0.22 12.86
C SER A 54 15.49 0.27 12.60
N THR A 55 14.53 -0.65 12.72
CA THR A 55 13.08 -0.44 12.68
C THR A 55 12.50 0.07 14.00
N SER A 56 13.20 0.97 14.71
CA SER A 56 12.59 1.65 15.88
C SER A 56 11.48 2.60 15.43
N LEU A 57 10.31 2.02 15.15
CA LEU A 57 9.09 2.65 14.68
C LEU A 57 8.58 3.62 15.75
N PHE A 58 8.68 4.92 15.47
CA PHE A 58 7.76 5.87 16.10
C PHE A 58 6.34 5.57 15.61
N PRO A 59 5.28 5.99 16.34
CA PRO A 59 3.93 5.88 15.82
C PRO A 59 3.90 6.51 14.41
N PRO A 60 3.30 5.82 13.43
CA PRO A 60 3.26 6.30 12.06
C PRO A 60 2.66 7.70 12.06
N VAL A 61 3.43 8.68 11.60
CA VAL A 61 2.88 10.01 11.31
C VAL A 61 1.98 9.80 10.10
N ARG A 62 0.68 10.01 10.30
CA ARG A 62 -0.29 9.90 9.22
C ARG A 62 -0.43 11.25 8.54
N THR A 63 -0.70 11.23 7.23
CA THR A 63 -0.85 12.44 6.43
C THR A 63 -1.99 13.34 6.97
N ASP A 64 -3.10 12.76 7.43
CA ASP A 64 -4.22 13.49 8.05
C ASP A 64 -3.81 14.26 9.32
N LYS A 65 -2.96 13.65 10.16
CA LYS A 65 -2.41 14.29 11.35
C LYS A 65 -1.40 15.39 11.03
N PHE A 66 -0.72 15.30 9.89
CA PHE A 66 0.16 16.36 9.42
C PHE A 66 -0.64 17.54 8.83
N LEU A 67 -1.77 17.27 8.15
CA LEU A 67 -2.64 18.29 7.56
C LEU A 67 -3.45 19.07 8.62
N GLU A 68 -3.88 18.43 9.70
CA GLU A 68 -4.73 19.03 10.75
C GLU A 68 -4.29 20.46 11.21
N PRO A 69 -3.02 20.71 11.59
CA PRO A 69 -2.58 22.06 11.95
C PRO A 69 -2.46 23.04 10.78
N LEU A 70 -2.20 22.56 9.57
CA LEU A 70 -2.13 23.39 8.35
C LEU A 70 -3.53 23.89 7.96
N GLU A 71 -4.52 23.00 8.01
CA GLU A 71 -5.93 23.34 7.77
C GLU A 71 -6.47 24.29 8.84
N LEU A 72 -6.04 24.15 10.10
CA LEU A 72 -6.39 25.09 11.15
C LEU A 72 -5.86 26.51 10.85
N CYS A 73 -4.59 26.62 10.44
CA CYS A 73 -4.02 27.90 10.00
C CYS A 73 -4.79 28.48 8.81
N TYR A 74 -5.12 27.64 7.83
CA TYR A 74 -5.88 28.03 6.64
C TYR A 74 -7.25 28.60 7.02
N ARG A 75 -8.06 27.87 7.80
CA ARG A 75 -9.37 28.33 8.26
C ARG A 75 -9.28 29.63 9.07
N SER A 76 -8.26 29.76 9.92
CA SER A 76 -8.05 30.98 10.72
C SER A 76 -7.76 32.20 9.84
N LEU A 77 -6.88 32.07 8.84
CA LEU A 77 -6.53 33.17 7.95
C LEU A 77 -7.71 33.57 7.04
N CYS A 78 -8.49 32.60 6.57
CA CYS A 78 -9.73 32.86 5.85
C CYS A 78 -10.72 33.68 6.69
N ALA A 79 -10.89 33.33 7.97
CA ALA A 79 -11.80 34.03 8.88
C ALA A 79 -11.37 35.46 9.20
N CYS A 80 -10.06 35.74 9.19
CA CYS A 80 -9.50 37.08 9.38
C CYS A 80 -9.54 37.96 8.12
N GLY A 81 -9.91 37.41 6.96
CA GLY A 81 -9.93 38.13 5.69
C GLY A 81 -8.56 38.26 5.01
N ASP A 82 -7.55 37.49 5.45
CA ASP A 82 -6.18 37.52 4.94
C ASP A 82 -6.00 36.70 3.65
N GLN A 83 -6.90 36.86 2.68
CA GLN A 83 -6.92 36.01 1.47
C GLN A 83 -5.62 35.98 0.65
N PRO A 84 -4.86 37.09 0.49
CA PRO A 84 -3.59 37.02 -0.20
C PRO A 84 -2.55 36.08 0.42
N ILE A 85 -2.65 35.79 1.73
CA ILE A 85 -1.76 34.85 2.44
C ILE A 85 -2.29 33.41 2.29
N VAL A 86 -3.61 33.26 2.34
CA VAL A 86 -4.31 31.98 2.15
C VAL A 86 -3.99 31.39 0.77
N ASP A 87 -4.18 32.18 -0.28
CA ASP A 87 -4.01 31.77 -1.68
C ASP A 87 -2.53 31.72 -2.13
N GLY A 88 -1.59 31.92 -1.20
CA GLY A 88 -0.16 31.85 -1.44
C GLY A 88 0.46 30.53 -1.00
N SER A 89 1.62 30.62 -0.34
CA SER A 89 2.46 29.46 0.01
C SER A 89 1.79 28.45 0.94
N LEU A 90 0.76 28.85 1.70
CA LEU A 90 0.03 27.91 2.56
C LEU A 90 -0.84 26.97 1.72
N LEU A 91 -1.57 27.49 0.74
CA LEU A 91 -2.35 26.68 -0.18
C LEU A 91 -1.45 25.76 -1.00
N ASP A 92 -0.33 26.28 -1.52
CA ASP A 92 0.66 25.46 -2.24
C ASP A 92 1.17 24.30 -1.37
N PHE A 93 1.48 24.56 -0.10
CA PHE A 93 1.98 23.53 0.81
C PHE A 93 0.90 22.51 1.17
N LEU A 94 -0.35 22.94 1.39
CA LEU A 94 -1.48 22.03 1.57
C LEU A 94 -1.68 21.11 0.36
N GLN A 95 -1.57 21.66 -0.86
CA GLN A 95 -1.66 20.88 -2.10
C GLN A 95 -0.49 19.91 -2.24
N GLN A 96 0.73 20.32 -1.91
CA GLN A 96 1.91 19.45 -1.91
C GLN A 96 1.72 18.27 -0.96
N VAL A 97 1.32 18.52 0.28
CA VAL A 97 1.08 17.46 1.26
C VAL A 97 -0.07 16.56 0.84
N SER A 98 -1.15 17.13 0.29
CA SER A 98 -2.30 16.34 -0.19
C SER A 98 -1.96 15.47 -1.40
N THR A 99 -1.01 15.91 -2.24
CA THR A 99 -0.59 15.21 -3.45
C THR A 99 0.47 14.15 -3.18
N PHE A 100 1.50 14.50 -2.41
CA PHE A 100 2.69 13.67 -2.18
C PHE A 100 2.63 12.89 -0.86
N GLY A 101 1.78 13.31 0.08
CA GLY A 101 1.74 12.75 1.42
C GLY A 101 3.11 12.84 2.11
N LEU A 102 3.40 11.84 2.94
CA LEU A 102 4.68 11.72 3.65
C LEU A 102 5.67 10.75 2.97
N SER A 103 5.22 10.04 1.94
CA SER A 103 6.00 9.02 1.23
C SER A 103 6.44 9.47 -0.17
N MET A 104 5.98 10.64 -0.61
CA MET A 104 6.10 11.21 -1.96
C MET A 104 5.40 10.42 -3.06
N VAL A 105 5.68 9.13 -3.14
CA VAL A 105 5.06 8.19 -4.06
C VAL A 105 4.61 6.96 -3.27
N ARG A 106 3.56 6.31 -3.76
CA ARG A 106 3.14 5.00 -3.30
C ARG A 106 3.81 3.94 -4.16
N LEU A 107 4.28 2.87 -3.52
CA LEU A 107 4.92 1.76 -4.19
C LEU A 107 3.89 0.68 -4.51
N ASP A 108 3.73 0.36 -5.80
CA ASP A 108 3.00 -0.83 -6.21
C ASP A 108 3.92 -2.05 -6.06
N ILE A 109 3.38 -3.13 -5.49
CA ILE A 109 4.06 -4.42 -5.40
C ILE A 109 3.60 -5.26 -6.58
N ARG A 110 4.51 -5.89 -7.30
CA ARG A 110 4.19 -6.73 -8.46
C ARG A 110 4.85 -8.09 -8.33
N GLN A 111 4.07 -9.15 -8.50
CA GLN A 111 4.55 -10.54 -8.53
C GLN A 111 3.76 -11.33 -9.57
N GLU A 112 4.32 -12.40 -10.12
CA GLU A 112 3.61 -13.28 -11.07
C GLU A 112 2.69 -14.30 -10.35
N SER A 113 1.58 -14.64 -10.98
CA SER A 113 0.52 -15.53 -10.45
C SER A 113 1.03 -16.93 -10.06
N ASP A 114 1.95 -17.50 -10.84
CA ASP A 114 2.51 -18.84 -10.58
C ASP A 114 3.22 -18.91 -9.22
N ARG A 115 3.86 -17.81 -8.78
CA ARG A 115 4.52 -17.75 -7.47
C ARG A 115 3.53 -17.80 -6.31
N HIS A 116 2.35 -17.21 -6.48
CA HIS A 116 1.27 -17.37 -5.49
C HIS A 116 0.77 -18.81 -5.50
N THR A 117 0.63 -19.40 -6.69
CA THR A 117 0.23 -20.80 -6.84
C THR A 117 1.21 -21.76 -6.14
N ASP A 118 2.52 -21.52 -6.25
CA ASP A 118 3.56 -22.31 -5.55
C ASP A 118 3.42 -22.24 -4.02
N VAL A 119 3.17 -21.04 -3.49
CA VAL A 119 2.96 -20.86 -2.04
C VAL A 119 1.69 -21.57 -1.59
N MET A 120 0.60 -21.41 -2.34
CA MET A 120 -0.68 -22.07 -2.06
C MET A 120 -0.53 -23.59 -2.07
N ASP A 121 0.22 -24.13 -3.04
CA ASP A 121 0.50 -25.55 -3.17
C ASP A 121 1.34 -26.11 -2.03
N ALA A 122 2.36 -25.36 -1.59
CA ALA A 122 3.14 -25.74 -0.41
C ALA A 122 2.28 -25.75 0.87
N ILE A 123 1.36 -24.79 1.02
CA ILE A 123 0.42 -24.77 2.14
C ILE A 123 -0.51 -25.99 2.09
N THR A 124 -1.14 -26.29 0.94
CA THR A 124 -2.06 -27.42 0.82
C THR A 124 -1.36 -28.77 1.02
N LYS A 125 -0.12 -28.91 0.54
CA LYS A 125 0.71 -30.11 0.75
C LYS A 125 1.09 -30.26 2.22
N HIS A 126 1.49 -29.18 2.88
CA HIS A 126 1.81 -29.19 4.30
C HIS A 126 0.61 -29.53 5.18
N LEU A 127 -0.59 -29.07 4.79
CA LEU A 127 -1.85 -29.41 5.46
C LEU A 127 -2.39 -30.82 5.12
N GLU A 128 -1.70 -31.55 4.25
CA GLU A 128 -2.10 -32.89 3.77
C GLU A 128 -3.49 -32.94 3.10
N ILE A 129 -3.92 -31.83 2.49
CA ILE A 129 -5.23 -31.72 1.80
C ILE A 129 -5.13 -31.83 0.26
N GLY A 130 -3.90 -31.94 -0.26
CA GLY A 130 -3.61 -32.17 -1.67
C GLY A 130 -2.66 -31.14 -2.27
N SER A 131 -2.63 -31.10 -3.60
CA SER A 131 -1.78 -30.23 -4.43
C SER A 131 -2.66 -29.17 -5.08
N TYR A 132 -2.57 -27.91 -4.64
CA TYR A 132 -3.32 -26.78 -5.21
C TYR A 132 -3.06 -26.67 -6.72
N GLN A 133 -1.82 -26.94 -7.15
CA GLN A 133 -1.44 -26.95 -8.57
C GLN A 133 -2.19 -27.99 -9.40
N GLU A 134 -2.67 -29.08 -8.81
CA GLU A 134 -3.39 -30.14 -9.53
C GLU A 134 -4.91 -29.96 -9.50
N TRP A 135 -5.42 -29.00 -8.73
CA TRP A 135 -6.85 -28.75 -8.60
C TRP A 135 -7.42 -28.07 -9.84
N SER A 136 -8.71 -28.34 -10.11
CA SER A 136 -9.46 -27.58 -11.11
C SER A 136 -9.65 -26.13 -10.66
N GLU A 137 -9.91 -25.24 -11.62
CA GLU A 137 -10.17 -23.82 -11.34
C GLU A 137 -11.33 -23.64 -10.35
N GLU A 138 -12.38 -24.46 -10.43
CA GLU A 138 -13.51 -24.41 -9.50
C GLU A 138 -13.06 -24.69 -8.07
N ARG A 139 -12.26 -25.74 -7.88
CA ARG A 139 -11.73 -26.09 -6.56
C ARG A 139 -10.72 -25.04 -6.05
N ARG A 140 -9.92 -24.45 -6.94
CA ARG A 140 -9.02 -23.32 -6.63
C ARG A 140 -9.77 -22.03 -6.28
N GLN A 141 -11.04 -21.88 -6.68
CA GLN A 141 -11.91 -20.81 -6.18
C GLN A 141 -12.55 -21.19 -4.84
N GLU A 142 -13.11 -22.39 -4.74
CA GLU A 142 -13.87 -22.85 -3.58
C GLU A 142 -13.03 -22.89 -2.31
N TRP A 143 -11.80 -23.43 -2.37
CA TRP A 143 -10.98 -23.60 -1.18
C TRP A 143 -10.54 -22.26 -0.56
N PRO A 144 -9.92 -21.31 -1.28
CA PRO A 144 -9.58 -20.00 -0.70
C PRO A 144 -10.80 -19.26 -0.14
N LEU A 145 -11.96 -19.34 -0.80
CA LEU A 145 -13.19 -18.72 -0.30
C LEU A 145 -13.67 -19.34 1.01
N SER A 146 -13.53 -20.66 1.15
CA SER A 146 -13.86 -21.37 2.40
C SER A 146 -12.95 -20.94 3.55
N GLU A 147 -11.66 -20.77 3.29
CA GLU A 147 -10.67 -20.34 4.30
C GLU A 147 -10.83 -18.86 4.65
N LEU A 148 -11.04 -17.99 3.65
CA LEU A 148 -11.33 -16.56 3.82
C LEU A 148 -12.64 -16.28 4.59
N SER A 149 -13.58 -17.23 4.57
CA SER A 149 -14.80 -17.18 5.38
C SER A 149 -14.60 -17.74 6.80
N GLY A 150 -13.49 -18.47 7.00
CA GLY A 150 -13.08 -19.05 8.27
C GLY A 150 -12.37 -18.05 9.20
N LYS A 151 -11.89 -18.59 10.33
CA LYS A 151 -11.06 -17.85 11.32
C LYS A 151 -9.77 -18.59 11.68
N ARG A 152 -9.49 -19.69 10.98
CA ARG A 152 -8.35 -20.56 11.24
C ARG A 152 -7.17 -20.07 10.41
N HIS A 153 -5.99 -19.99 11.01
CA HIS A 153 -4.75 -19.78 10.27
C HIS A 153 -4.28 -21.08 9.62
N LEU A 154 -3.82 -20.97 8.38
CA LEU A 154 -3.44 -22.11 7.54
C LEU A 154 -2.05 -22.64 7.84
N PHE A 155 -1.11 -21.80 8.27
CA PHE A 155 0.25 -22.24 8.52
C PHE A 155 0.92 -21.51 9.69
N GLY A 156 1.89 -22.18 10.31
CA GLY A 156 2.75 -21.62 11.34
C GLY A 156 4.18 -21.36 10.85
N PRO A 157 5.13 -21.16 11.77
CA PRO A 157 6.56 -21.00 11.45
C PRO A 157 7.19 -22.25 10.81
N ASP A 158 6.50 -23.39 10.89
CA ASP A 158 6.92 -24.72 10.47
C ASP A 158 6.64 -25.04 9.00
N LEU A 159 5.98 -24.14 8.26
CA LEU A 159 5.81 -24.28 6.81
C LEU A 159 7.18 -24.43 6.14
N PRO A 160 7.43 -25.49 5.36
CA PRO A 160 8.66 -25.63 4.59
C PRO A 160 8.78 -24.52 3.55
N LYS A 161 9.80 -23.67 3.67
CA LYS A 161 10.06 -22.56 2.75
C LYS A 161 11.31 -22.85 1.94
N ILE A 162 11.15 -23.16 0.65
CA ILE A 162 12.23 -22.96 -0.33
C ILE A 162 12.40 -21.47 -0.58
N GLU A 163 13.55 -21.07 -1.14
CA GLU A 163 13.92 -19.66 -1.37
C GLU A 163 12.79 -18.85 -2.03
N GLU A 164 12.15 -19.47 -3.02
CA GLU A 164 11.10 -18.86 -3.83
C GLU A 164 9.81 -18.57 -3.05
N ILE A 165 9.41 -19.49 -2.18
CA ILE A 165 8.25 -19.37 -1.31
C ILE A 165 8.56 -18.38 -0.17
N ALA A 166 9.78 -18.43 0.34
CA ALA A 166 10.24 -17.50 1.37
C ALA A 166 10.15 -16.05 0.90
N ASP A 167 10.58 -15.77 -0.34
CA ASP A 167 10.55 -14.42 -0.93
C ASP A 167 9.13 -13.83 -1.02
N VAL A 168 8.14 -14.63 -1.45
CA VAL A 168 6.74 -14.18 -1.52
C VAL A 168 6.19 -13.89 -0.12
N LEU A 169 6.42 -14.78 0.84
CA LEU A 169 5.94 -14.62 2.21
C LEU A 169 6.64 -13.44 2.92
N GLU A 170 7.93 -13.25 2.68
CA GLU A 170 8.70 -12.12 3.22
C GLU A 170 8.23 -10.79 2.63
N THR A 171 7.84 -10.77 1.35
CA THR A 171 7.22 -9.59 0.73
C THR A 171 5.95 -9.18 1.48
N PHE A 172 5.07 -10.14 1.80
CA PHE A 172 3.89 -9.84 2.63
C PHE A 172 4.27 -9.42 4.05
N HIS A 173 5.32 -9.99 4.62
CA HIS A 173 5.84 -9.57 5.93
C HIS A 173 6.25 -8.08 5.91
N VAL A 174 7.01 -7.64 4.91
CA VAL A 174 7.38 -6.23 4.72
C VAL A 174 6.14 -5.33 4.61
N ILE A 175 5.10 -5.77 3.92
CA ILE A 175 3.82 -5.04 3.84
C ILE A 175 3.19 -4.88 5.23
N THR A 176 3.31 -5.87 6.13
CA THR A 176 2.79 -5.77 7.50
C THR A 176 3.57 -4.81 8.41
N GLU A 177 4.86 -4.62 8.14
CA GLU A 177 5.74 -3.79 8.97
C GLU A 177 5.69 -2.29 8.62
N LEU A 178 5.35 -1.97 7.36
CA LEU A 178 5.37 -0.61 6.85
C LEU A 178 3.97 0.05 6.86
N PRO A 179 3.88 1.39 7.01
CA PRO A 179 2.62 2.11 6.92
C PRO A 179 1.93 1.89 5.56
N LEU A 180 0.60 1.71 5.57
CA LEU A 180 -0.21 1.53 4.35
C LEU A 180 -0.01 2.68 3.34
N ASP A 181 0.19 3.91 3.81
CA ASP A 181 0.41 5.09 2.97
C ASP A 181 1.64 4.97 2.06
N ASN A 182 2.55 4.02 2.33
CA ASN A 182 3.71 3.72 1.48
C ASN A 182 3.35 2.88 0.24
N PHE A 183 2.21 2.20 0.24
CA PHE A 183 1.88 1.20 -0.76
C PHE A 183 0.69 1.62 -1.63
N GLY A 184 0.74 1.17 -2.88
CA GLY A 184 -0.36 1.28 -3.82
C GLY A 184 -1.07 -0.05 -3.99
N ALA A 185 -1.02 -0.61 -5.19
CA ALA A 185 -1.63 -1.87 -5.58
C ALA A 185 -0.71 -3.05 -5.31
N TYR A 186 -1.31 -4.24 -5.20
CA TYR A 186 -0.65 -5.51 -5.40
C TYR A 186 -1.01 -6.04 -6.79
N ILE A 187 -0.10 -5.91 -7.75
CA ILE A 187 -0.28 -6.28 -9.15
C ILE A 187 0.10 -7.75 -9.34
N ILE A 188 -0.81 -8.53 -9.93
CA ILE A 188 -0.61 -9.94 -10.26
C ILE A 188 -0.32 -10.05 -11.75
N SER A 189 0.95 -10.28 -12.09
CA SER A 189 1.41 -10.48 -13.47
C SER A 189 0.96 -11.85 -13.98
N MET A 190 0.81 -11.99 -15.30
CA MET A 190 0.34 -13.24 -15.92
C MET A 190 -0.97 -13.75 -15.27
N ALA A 191 -1.86 -12.83 -14.90
CA ALA A 191 -3.16 -13.22 -14.33
C ALA A 191 -4.04 -13.82 -15.43
N THR A 192 -4.64 -14.97 -15.15
CA THR A 192 -5.45 -15.73 -16.11
C THR A 192 -6.84 -16.06 -15.58
N ALA A 193 -6.97 -16.24 -14.25
CA ALA A 193 -8.18 -16.79 -13.66
C ALA A 193 -8.59 -16.07 -12.35
N PRO A 194 -9.88 -16.18 -11.94
CA PRO A 194 -10.33 -15.69 -10.64
C PRO A 194 -9.52 -16.23 -9.46
N SER A 195 -9.04 -17.48 -9.52
CA SER A 195 -8.22 -18.06 -8.45
C SER A 195 -6.96 -17.27 -8.14
N ASP A 196 -6.36 -16.62 -9.14
CA ASP A 196 -5.11 -15.85 -8.98
C ASP A 196 -5.33 -14.68 -8.00
N MET A 197 -6.47 -14.01 -8.14
CA MET A 197 -6.89 -12.93 -7.27
C MET A 197 -7.23 -13.43 -5.86
N LEU A 198 -7.96 -14.54 -5.76
CA LEU A 198 -8.36 -15.11 -4.48
C LEU A 198 -7.16 -15.66 -3.69
N ALA A 199 -6.14 -16.19 -4.37
CA ALA A 199 -4.90 -16.63 -3.76
C ALA A 199 -4.17 -15.46 -3.08
N VAL A 200 -4.02 -14.32 -3.76
CA VAL A 200 -3.39 -13.14 -3.15
C VAL A 200 -4.21 -12.58 -1.99
N GLU A 201 -5.53 -12.54 -2.10
CA GLU A 201 -6.39 -12.12 -0.98
C GLU A 201 -6.24 -13.04 0.24
N LEU A 202 -6.17 -14.36 0.04
CA LEU A 202 -5.91 -15.32 1.12
C LEU A 202 -4.51 -15.14 1.71
N LEU A 203 -3.48 -14.98 0.89
CA LEU A 203 -2.10 -14.80 1.37
C LEU A 203 -1.94 -13.49 2.16
N GLN A 204 -2.57 -12.39 1.73
CA GLN A 204 -2.58 -11.15 2.52
C GLN A 204 -3.25 -11.35 3.89
N TRP A 205 -4.33 -12.13 3.93
CA TRP A 205 -5.02 -12.43 5.18
C TRP A 205 -4.17 -13.32 6.12
N GLU A 206 -3.60 -14.40 5.59
CA GLU A 206 -2.76 -15.34 6.34
C GLU A 206 -1.47 -14.70 6.84
N CYS A 207 -0.83 -13.85 6.04
CA CYS A 207 0.34 -13.10 6.46
C CYS A 207 0.01 -11.94 7.42
N HIS A 208 -1.23 -11.82 7.88
CA HIS A 208 -1.70 -10.83 8.85
C HIS A 208 -1.58 -9.37 8.37
N VAL A 209 -1.75 -9.13 7.07
CA VAL A 209 -1.82 -7.76 6.53
C VAL A 209 -3.10 -7.10 7.06
N LYS A 210 -2.96 -6.24 8.07
CA LYS A 210 -4.09 -5.59 8.77
C LYS A 210 -5.00 -4.80 7.84
N GLN A 211 -4.41 -4.18 6.82
CA GLN A 211 -5.10 -3.42 5.79
C GLN A 211 -4.59 -3.92 4.44
N PRO A 212 -5.22 -4.97 3.89
CA PRO A 212 -4.74 -5.59 2.66
C PRO A 212 -4.74 -4.60 1.49
N LEU A 213 -3.67 -4.63 0.69
CA LEU A 213 -3.54 -3.86 -0.53
C LEU A 213 -4.64 -4.27 -1.51
N ARG A 214 -5.00 -3.36 -2.42
CA ARG A 214 -5.92 -3.69 -3.50
C ARG A 214 -5.20 -4.61 -4.49
N ALA A 215 -5.73 -5.81 -4.70
CA ALA A 215 -5.22 -6.71 -5.72
C ALA A 215 -5.64 -6.20 -7.12
N VAL A 216 -4.72 -6.25 -8.08
CA VAL A 216 -4.92 -5.80 -9.46
C VAL A 216 -4.45 -6.89 -10.41
N PRO A 217 -5.35 -7.53 -11.18
CA PRO A 217 -4.94 -8.49 -12.19
C PRO A 217 -4.31 -7.73 -13.36
N LEU A 218 -3.19 -8.24 -13.86
CA LEU A 218 -2.55 -7.78 -15.08
C LEU A 218 -2.69 -8.85 -16.16
N PHE A 219 -3.59 -8.58 -17.12
CA PHE A 219 -3.82 -9.43 -18.29
C PHE A 219 -2.84 -9.04 -19.41
N GLU A 220 -1.98 -9.98 -19.82
CA GLU A 220 -0.82 -9.71 -20.68
C GLU A 220 -0.86 -10.44 -22.03
N LYS A 221 -1.35 -11.68 -22.10
CA LYS A 221 -1.46 -12.41 -23.37
C LYS A 221 -2.79 -12.15 -24.06
N LEU A 222 -2.87 -12.48 -25.34
CA LEU A 222 -4.10 -12.28 -26.10
C LEU A 222 -5.29 -13.04 -25.48
N ASP A 223 -5.11 -14.32 -25.15
CA ASP A 223 -6.15 -15.16 -24.57
C ASP A 223 -6.58 -14.66 -23.18
N ASP A 224 -5.64 -14.12 -22.40
CA ASP A 224 -5.91 -13.52 -21.09
C ASP A 224 -6.78 -12.26 -21.24
N LEU A 225 -6.50 -11.42 -22.25
CA LEU A 225 -7.31 -10.23 -22.55
C LEU A 225 -8.72 -10.59 -23.00
N GLU A 226 -8.87 -11.64 -23.80
CA GLU A 226 -10.18 -12.08 -24.28
C GLU A 226 -11.02 -12.73 -23.17
N SER A 227 -10.37 -13.38 -22.20
CA SER A 227 -11.03 -14.01 -21.05
C SER A 227 -11.23 -13.06 -19.85
N ALA A 228 -10.52 -11.93 -19.80
CA ALA A 228 -10.57 -10.95 -18.71
C ALA A 228 -11.98 -10.52 -18.29
N PRO A 229 -12.92 -10.18 -19.20
CA PRO A 229 -14.28 -9.79 -18.81
C PRO A 229 -15.02 -10.90 -18.07
N THR A 230 -14.85 -12.15 -18.52
CA THR A 230 -15.45 -13.33 -17.90
C THR A 230 -14.85 -13.59 -16.52
N ALA A 231 -13.53 -13.49 -16.37
CA ALA A 231 -12.85 -13.66 -15.08
C ALA A 231 -13.28 -12.59 -14.06
N VAL A 232 -13.35 -11.32 -14.48
CA VAL A 232 -13.80 -10.21 -13.62
C VAL A 232 -15.28 -10.32 -13.29
N ALA A 233 -16.14 -10.70 -14.24
CA ALA A 233 -17.56 -10.96 -13.97
C ALA A 233 -17.74 -12.09 -12.95
N ARG A 234 -16.94 -13.15 -13.06
CA ARG A 234 -16.93 -14.24 -12.08
C ARG A 234 -16.52 -13.75 -10.70
N LEU A 235 -15.44 -12.97 -10.58
CA LEU A 235 -15.03 -12.35 -9.31
C LEU A 235 -16.14 -11.48 -8.72
N PHE A 236 -16.79 -10.66 -9.55
CA PHE A 236 -17.89 -9.81 -9.11
C PHE A 236 -19.16 -10.59 -8.73
N SER A 237 -19.33 -11.83 -9.20
CA SER A 237 -20.42 -12.71 -8.75
C SER A 237 -20.21 -13.27 -7.34
N ILE A 238 -18.99 -13.19 -6.79
CA ILE A 238 -18.65 -13.71 -5.46
C ILE A 238 -18.90 -12.62 -4.41
N ASP A 239 -19.83 -12.87 -3.50
CA ASP A 239 -20.24 -11.90 -2.47
C ASP A 239 -19.09 -11.48 -1.55
N TRP A 240 -18.24 -12.44 -1.14
CA TRP A 240 -17.06 -12.14 -0.32
C TRP A 240 -16.14 -11.13 -1.02
N TYR A 241 -15.86 -11.36 -2.30
CA TYR A 241 -14.97 -10.51 -3.09
C TYR A 241 -15.58 -9.12 -3.32
N ARG A 242 -16.88 -9.05 -3.64
CA ARG A 242 -17.59 -7.77 -3.82
C ARG A 242 -17.56 -6.91 -2.57
N ASN A 243 -17.76 -7.52 -1.39
CA ASN A 243 -17.65 -6.84 -0.11
C ASN A 243 -16.20 -6.38 0.17
N ARG A 244 -15.22 -7.21 -0.19
CA ARG A 244 -13.79 -6.94 0.01
C ARG A 244 -13.29 -5.73 -0.80
N ILE A 245 -13.74 -5.57 -2.05
CA ILE A 245 -13.32 -4.47 -2.94
C ILE A 245 -14.10 -3.16 -2.71
N ASN A 246 -15.23 -3.23 -1.98
CA ASN A 246 -16.06 -2.07 -1.62
C ASN A 246 -16.39 -1.15 -2.83
N GLY A 247 -16.85 -1.78 -3.91
CA GLY A 247 -17.27 -1.08 -5.14
C GLY A 247 -16.15 -0.50 -6.00
N LYS A 248 -14.87 -0.88 -5.77
CA LYS A 248 -13.74 -0.41 -6.57
C LYS A 248 -12.83 -1.55 -7.00
N GLN A 249 -12.77 -1.80 -8.30
CA GLN A 249 -11.80 -2.71 -8.91
C GLN A 249 -10.89 -1.95 -9.85
N GLU A 250 -9.58 -2.19 -9.74
CA GLU A 250 -8.60 -1.75 -10.72
C GLU A 250 -8.12 -2.97 -11.52
N VAL A 251 -7.99 -2.81 -12.84
CA VAL A 251 -7.50 -3.86 -13.75
C VAL A 251 -6.37 -3.25 -14.57
N MET A 252 -5.22 -3.93 -14.59
CA MET A 252 -4.08 -3.51 -15.39
C MET A 252 -4.07 -4.30 -16.70
N ILE A 253 -3.65 -3.65 -17.79
CA ILE A 253 -3.71 -4.24 -19.12
C ILE A 253 -2.37 -4.04 -19.85
N GLY A 254 -1.73 -5.13 -20.25
CA GLY A 254 -0.36 -5.13 -20.77
C GLY A 254 -0.27 -4.97 -22.29
N TYR A 255 0.01 -3.75 -22.79
CA TYR A 255 0.12 -3.50 -24.25
C TYR A 255 1.33 -4.19 -24.91
N SER A 256 2.50 -4.12 -24.26
CA SER A 256 3.78 -4.54 -24.87
C SER A 256 3.89 -6.05 -25.00
N ASP A 257 3.42 -6.80 -24.00
CA ASP A 257 3.57 -8.24 -23.99
C ASP A 257 2.55 -8.92 -24.91
N SER A 258 1.31 -8.40 -24.99
CA SER A 258 0.35 -8.81 -26.04
C SER A 258 0.86 -8.53 -27.46
N GLY A 259 1.60 -7.42 -27.64
CA GLY A 259 2.18 -7.06 -28.93
C GLY A 259 3.30 -7.99 -29.39
N LYS A 260 4.03 -8.63 -28.45
CA LYS A 260 5.01 -9.68 -28.75
C LYS A 260 4.34 -11.00 -29.12
N ASP A 261 3.17 -11.27 -28.54
CA ASP A 261 2.42 -12.52 -28.71
C ASP A 261 1.67 -12.59 -30.05
N ALA A 262 0.83 -11.59 -30.36
CA ALA A 262 -0.09 -11.62 -31.51
C ALA A 262 0.13 -10.51 -32.55
N GLY A 263 1.15 -9.68 -32.37
CA GLY A 263 1.42 -8.49 -33.18
C GLY A 263 0.61 -7.26 -32.74
N ARG A 264 1.18 -6.06 -32.98
CA ARG A 264 0.66 -4.79 -32.43
C ARG A 264 -0.79 -4.47 -32.77
N LEU A 265 -1.25 -4.72 -34.00
CA LEU A 265 -2.61 -4.38 -34.41
C LEU A 265 -3.64 -5.24 -33.67
N SER A 266 -3.43 -6.57 -33.67
CA SER A 266 -4.28 -7.53 -32.96
C SER A 266 -4.34 -7.24 -31.47
N ALA A 267 -3.18 -6.99 -30.85
CA ALA A 267 -3.09 -6.60 -29.45
C ALA A 267 -3.88 -5.30 -29.16
N THR A 268 -3.70 -4.26 -29.97
CA THR A 268 -4.42 -2.98 -29.78
C THR A 268 -5.94 -3.16 -29.88
N TRP A 269 -6.41 -3.97 -30.84
CA TRP A 269 -7.83 -4.26 -30.98
C TRP A 269 -8.38 -5.09 -29.82
N ALA A 270 -7.65 -6.11 -29.36
CA ALA A 270 -8.04 -6.92 -28.22
C ALA A 270 -8.12 -6.10 -26.93
N LEU A 271 -7.15 -5.19 -26.70
CA LEU A 271 -7.16 -4.26 -25.58
C LEU A 271 -8.39 -3.36 -25.60
N TYR A 272 -8.74 -2.81 -26.77
CA TYR A 272 -9.93 -1.98 -26.92
C TYR A 272 -11.21 -2.75 -26.58
N LYS A 273 -11.38 -3.96 -27.15
CA LYS A 273 -12.53 -4.84 -26.85
C LYS A 273 -12.60 -5.18 -25.36
N ALA A 274 -11.49 -5.59 -24.76
CA ALA A 274 -11.42 -5.98 -23.36
C ALA A 274 -11.83 -4.82 -22.44
N GLN A 275 -11.36 -3.59 -22.71
CA GLN A 275 -11.77 -2.41 -21.94
C GLN A 275 -13.26 -2.11 -22.06
N GLU A 276 -13.82 -2.19 -23.28
CA GLU A 276 -15.25 -1.96 -23.51
C GLU A 276 -16.12 -2.96 -22.72
N GLU A 277 -15.76 -4.24 -22.76
CA GLU A 277 -16.48 -5.30 -22.06
C GLU A 277 -16.29 -5.23 -20.54
N LEU A 278 -15.08 -4.94 -20.05
CA LEU A 278 -14.83 -4.72 -18.62
C LEU A 278 -15.67 -3.56 -18.06
N ILE A 279 -15.84 -2.48 -18.82
CA ILE A 279 -16.72 -1.36 -18.42
C ILE A 279 -18.18 -1.81 -18.35
N LYS A 280 -18.65 -2.66 -19.28
CA LYS A 280 -20.03 -3.21 -19.24
C LYS A 280 -20.22 -4.08 -17.99
N VAL A 281 -19.31 -5.02 -17.75
CA VAL A 281 -19.30 -5.90 -16.56
C VAL A 281 -19.32 -5.08 -15.27
N ALA A 282 -18.51 -4.02 -15.18
CA ALA A 282 -18.49 -3.15 -14.01
C ALA A 282 -19.82 -2.41 -13.79
N LYS A 283 -20.47 -1.93 -14.87
CA LYS A 283 -21.77 -1.24 -14.78
C LYS A 283 -22.91 -2.16 -14.38
N ASP A 284 -22.89 -3.41 -14.81
CA ASP A 284 -23.96 -4.37 -14.52
C ASP A 284 -24.02 -4.77 -13.03
N VAL A 285 -22.92 -4.59 -12.30
CA VAL A 285 -22.79 -4.96 -10.88
C VAL A 285 -22.71 -3.72 -9.95
N SER A 286 -22.69 -2.51 -10.52
CA SER A 286 -22.63 -1.24 -9.77
C SER A 286 -23.96 -0.81 -9.17
#